data_AF-A0A5K0ZZD2-F1
#
_entry.id   AF-A0A5K0ZZD2-F1
#
_cell.length_a   1.000
_cell.length_b   1.000
_cell.length_c   1.000
_cell.angle_alpha   90.00
_cell.angle_beta   90.00
_cell.angle_gamma   90.00
#
_symmetry.space_group_name_H-M   'P 1'
#
loop_
_entity.id
_entity.type
_entity.pdbx_description
1 polymer ?
#
loop_
_entity_poly.entity_id
_entity_poly.type
_entity_poly.pdbx_seq_one_letter_code
_entity_poly.pdbx_strand_id
1 'polypeptide(L)' 'EEALCHPYISKLHDINDEPTCPEPFNFDFEQPSFTEEEIKELIWRESLQFNPDPVE' A
#
# COMPACT_ATOMS: atom_id res chain seq x y z
N GLU A 1 -12.55 1.85 13.47
CA GLU A 1 -13.91 2.23 13.88
C GLU A 1 -14.09 2.43 15.39
N GLU A 2 -14.28 1.39 16.22
CA GLU A 2 -14.66 1.61 17.64
C GLU A 2 -13.67 2.46 18.44
N ALA A 3 -12.37 2.29 18.20
CA ALA A 3 -11.34 3.11 18.83
C ALA A 3 -11.40 4.59 18.38
N LEU A 4 -11.75 4.85 17.12
CA LEU A 4 -11.87 6.20 16.54
C LEU A 4 -13.04 6.98 17.18
N CYS A 5 -14.10 6.27 17.55
CA CYS A 5 -15.25 6.82 18.28
C CYS A 5 -14.98 7.10 19.78
N HIS A 6 -13.76 6.88 20.29
CA HIS A 6 -13.48 6.98 21.73
C HIS A 6 -13.47 8.44 22.22
N PRO A 7 -14.04 8.76 23.40
CA PRO A 7 -14.16 10.13 23.91
C PRO A 7 -12.85 10.91 23.98
N TYR A 8 -11.73 10.23 24.23
CA TYR A 8 -10.39 10.82 24.28
C TYR A 8 -9.98 11.53 22.97
N ILE A 9 -10.35 10.97 21.81
CA ILE A 9 -10.00 11.51 20.49
C ILE A 9 -11.18 12.16 19.76
N SER A 10 -12.35 12.25 20.40
CA SER A 10 -13.58 12.83 19.83
C SER A 10 -13.44 14.23 19.23
N LYS A 11 -12.48 15.04 19.71
CA LYS A 11 -12.21 16.39 19.17
C LYS A 11 -11.47 16.38 17.83
N LEU A 12 -10.87 15.24 17.46
CA LEU A 12 -10.10 15.05 16.24
C LEU A 12 -10.81 14.11 15.25
N HIS A 13 -11.80 13.34 15.72
CA HIS A 13 -12.51 12.37 14.91
C HIS A 13 -13.46 13.05 13.90
N ASP A 14 -13.26 12.78 12.61
CA ASP A 14 -14.13 13.20 11.51
C ASP A 14 -14.23 12.10 10.46
N ILE A 15 -15.43 11.57 10.24
CA ILE A 15 -15.69 10.49 9.29
C ILE A 15 -15.35 10.86 7.84
N ASN A 16 -15.39 12.15 7.48
CA ASN A 16 -15.07 12.59 6.12
C ASN A 16 -13.56 12.63 5.88
N ASP A 17 -12.77 12.82 6.95
CA ASP A 17 -11.31 12.88 6.90
C ASP A 17 -10.66 11.52 7.28
N GLU A 18 -11.47 10.49 7.55
CA GLU A 18 -11.04 9.12 7.90
C GLU A 18 -11.53 8.10 6.85
N PRO A 19 -11.05 8.17 5.59
CA PRO A 19 -11.49 7.25 4.55
C PRO A 19 -10.93 5.83 4.73
N THR A 20 -11.66 4.85 4.22
CA THR A 20 -11.17 3.48 4.06
C THR A 20 -10.70 3.25 2.62
N CYS A 21 -9.76 2.33 2.43
CA CYS A 21 -9.32 1.93 1.08
C CYS A 21 -10.42 1.06 0.45
N PRO A 22 -11.01 1.45 -0.71
CA PRO A 22 -12.09 0.70 -1.33
C PRO A 22 -11.60 -0.61 -1.94
N GLU A 23 -10.36 -0.63 -2.44
CA GLU A 23 -9.74 -1.81 -3.03
C GLU A 23 -8.90 -2.55 -1.98
N PRO A 24 -9.07 -3.87 -1.80
CA PRO A 24 -8.18 -4.64 -0.96
C PRO A 24 -6.79 -4.72 -1.59
N PHE A 25 -5.75 -4.76 -0.75
CA PHE A 25 -4.39 -4.98 -1.23
C PHE A 25 -4.22 -6.42 -1.73
N ASN A 26 -3.58 -6.61 -2.89
CA ASN A 26 -3.33 -7.93 -3.45
C ASN A 26 -1.98 -8.48 -2.96
N PHE A 27 -2.01 -9.61 -2.25
CA PHE A 27 -0.84 -10.31 -1.70
C PHE A 27 -0.31 -11.44 -2.60
N ASP A 28 -0.69 -11.49 -3.87
CA ASP A 28 -0.27 -12.55 -4.79
C ASP A 28 1.26 -12.67 -4.90
N PHE A 29 2.00 -11.57 -4.71
CA PHE A 29 3.47 -11.57 -4.72
C PHE A 29 4.11 -12.29 -3.51
N GLU A 30 3.37 -12.55 -2.42
CA GLU A 30 3.85 -13.31 -1.25
C GLU A 30 3.71 -14.83 -1.44
N GLN A 31 3.21 -15.29 -2.59
CA GLN A 31 3.10 -16.71 -2.86
C GLN A 31 4.50 -17.37 -2.86
N PRO A 32 4.66 -18.55 -2.24
CA PRO A 32 5.96 -19.23 -2.12
C PRO A 32 6.57 -19.70 -3.45
N SER A 33 5.89 -19.43 -4.58
CA SER A 33 6.33 -19.75 -5.93
C SER A 33 7.36 -18.78 -6.51
N PHE A 34 7.54 -17.59 -5.93
CA PHE A 34 8.49 -16.61 -6.47
C PHE A 34 9.93 -16.96 -6.11
N THR A 35 10.77 -16.93 -7.14
CA THR A 35 12.23 -16.98 -7.04
C THR A 35 12.81 -15.61 -6.70
N GLU A 36 14.05 -15.58 -6.23
CA GLU A 36 14.77 -14.33 -5.94
C GLU A 36 14.84 -13.40 -7.16
N GLU A 37 15.12 -13.96 -8.34
CA GLU A 37 15.19 -13.23 -9.61
C GLU A 37 13.84 -12.61 -10.00
N GLU A 38 12.72 -13.32 -9.78
CA GLU A 38 11.39 -12.78 -10.05
C GLU A 38 11.05 -11.63 -9.10
N ILE A 39 11.43 -11.73 -7.82
CA ILE A 39 11.24 -10.62 -6.87
C ILE A 39 12.08 -9.40 -7.27
N LYS A 40 13.35 -9.61 -7.69
CA LYS A 40 14.20 -8.52 -8.20
C LYS A 40 13.56 -7.83 -9.41
N GLU A 41 13.02 -8.61 -10.34
CA GLU A 41 12.34 -8.09 -11.53
C GLU A 41 11.07 -7.29 -11.18
N LEU A 42 10.26 -7.76 -10.22
CA LEU A 42 9.09 -7.02 -9.73
C LEU A 42 9.49 -5.66 -9.14
N ILE A 43 10.52 -5.63 -8.28
CA ILE A 43 11.04 -4.39 -7.68
C ILE A 43 11.60 -3.45 -8.74
N TRP A 44 12.32 -3.98 -9.73
CA TRP A 44 12.88 -3.19 -10.82
C TRP A 44 11.78 -2.53 -11.67
N ARG A 45 10.72 -3.28 -12.02
CA ARG A 45 9.58 -2.74 -12.77
C ARG A 45 8.86 -1.63 -12.01
N GLU A 46 8.62 -1.82 -10.72
CA GLU A 46 8.00 -0.78 -9.88
C GLU A 46 8.89 0.47 -9.84
N SER A 47 10.21 0.27 -9.72
CA SER A 47 11.18 1.38 -9.74
C SER A 47 11.12 2.17 -11.06
N LEU A 48 11.05 1.50 -12.21
CA LEU A 48 10.89 2.16 -13.51
C LEU A 48 9.57 2.90 -13.64
N GLN A 49 8.50 2.39 -13.04
CA GLN A 49 7.19 3.04 -13.06
C GLN A 49 7.20 4.39 -12.31
N PHE A 50 7.96 4.48 -11.20
CA PHE A 50 8.13 5.73 -10.45
C PHE A 50 9.24 6.63 -10.99
N ASN A 51 10.19 6.08 -11.77
CA ASN A 51 11.32 6.80 -12.34
C ASN A 51 11.31 6.64 -13.88
N PRO A 52 10.42 7.35 -14.60
CA PRO A 52 10.24 7.19 -16.04
C PRO A 52 11.39 7.77 -16.88
N ASP A 53 12.26 8.57 -16.26
CA ASP A 53 13.44 9.09 -16.95
C ASP A 53 14.39 7.94 -17.30
N PRO A 54 14.90 7.91 -18.54
CA PRO A 54 15.77 6.83 -18.98
C PRO A 54 17.02 6.80 -18.12
N VAL A 55 17.34 5.61 -17.60
CA VAL A 55 18.66 5.32 -17.04
C VAL A 55 19.66 5.52 -18.19
N GLU A 56 20.43 6.60 -18.15
CA GLU A 56 21.56 6.83 -19.07
C GLU A 56 22.63 5.74 -18.96
#